data_AF-A0A2W6FZF9-F1
#
_entry.id   AF-A0A2W6FZF9-F1
#
_cell.length_a   1.000
_cell.length_b   1.000
_cell.length_c   1.000
_cell.angle_alpha   90.00
_cell.angle_beta   90.00
_cell.angle_gamma   90.00
#
_symmetry.space_group_name_H-M   'P 1'
#
loop_
_entity.id
_entity.type
_entity.pdbx_description
1 polymer ?
#
loop_
_entity_poly.entity_id
_entity_poly.type
_entity_poly.pdbx_seq_one_letter_code
_entity_poly.pdbx_strand_id
1 'polypeptide(L)'
;MSPQILGAVLLVSAGLLLGATWTIQALQATLRRQAEERRQLNEAWSVVRSARRQRGACPRCASALSDQEWYFAPMTLVEDPPDDD
;
A
#
# COMPACT_ATOMS: atom_id res chain seq x y z
N MET A 1 1.74 32.72 36.75
CA MET A 1 1.91 32.84 35.29
C MET A 1 1.20 34.11 34.86
N SER A 2 1.87 35.03 34.16
CA SER A 2 1.27 36.33 33.80
C SER A 2 0.18 36.16 32.72
N PRO A 3 -0.85 37.03 32.68
CA PRO A 3 -1.95 36.92 31.71
C PRO A 3 -1.48 36.93 30.24
N GLN A 4 -0.33 37.56 29.96
CA GLN A 4 0.29 37.58 28.64
C GLN A 4 0.80 36.20 28.20
N ILE A 5 1.40 35.43 29.12
CA ILE A 5 1.89 34.08 28.84
C ILE A 5 0.71 33.16 28.52
N LEU A 6 -0.37 33.27 29.29
CA LEU A 6 -1.57 32.46 29.09
C LEU A 6 -2.22 32.76 27.73
N GLY A 7 -2.30 34.05 27.36
CA GLY A 7 -2.79 34.48 26.04
C GLY A 7 -1.92 33.96 24.89
N ALA A 8 -0.60 34.02 25.02
CA ALA A 8 0.32 33.51 24.00
C ALA A 8 0.16 32.00 23.80
N VAL A 9 0.06 31.22 24.88
CA VAL A 9 -0.15 29.76 24.81
C VAL A 9 -1.48 29.44 24.12
N LEU A 10 -2.56 30.15 24.46
CA LEU A 10 -3.86 29.94 23.84
C LEU A 10 -3.82 30.23 22.33
N LEU A 11 -3.21 31.34 21.90
CA LEU A 11 -3.09 31.67 20.49
C LEU A 11 -2.28 30.64 19.71
N VAL A 12 -1.15 30.19 20.25
CA VAL A 12 -0.32 29.14 19.64
C VAL A 12 -1.13 27.84 19.52
N SER A 13 -1.83 27.44 20.59
CA SER A 13 -2.64 26.22 20.57
C SER A 13 -3.80 26.30 19.57
N ALA A 14 -4.46 27.46 19.46
CA ALA A 14 -5.53 27.68 18.50
C ALA A 14 -5.00 27.62 17.06
N GLY A 15 -3.85 28.25 16.78
CA GLY A 15 -3.21 28.19 15.47
C GLY A 15 -2.82 26.77 15.07
N LEU A 16 -2.26 26.00 16.01
CA LEU A 16 -1.92 24.59 15.80
C LEU A 16 -3.16 23.74 15.50
N LEU A 17 -4.24 23.90 16.27
CA LEU A 17 -5.49 23.17 16.04
C LEU A 17 -6.12 23.50 14.69
N LEU A 18 -6.12 24.77 14.30
CA LEU A 18 -6.63 25.20 12.99
C LEU A 18 -5.78 24.65 11.84
N GLY A 19 -4.44 24.71 11.96
CA GLY A 19 -3.55 24.12 10.96
C GLY A 19 -3.70 22.60 10.84
N ALA A 20 -3.78 21.90 11.98
CA ALA A 20 -3.96 20.44 12.00
C ALA A 20 -5.31 20.03 11.38
N THR A 21 -6.40 20.70 11.73
CA THR A 21 -7.72 20.39 11.15
C THR A 21 -7.76 20.65 9.64
N TRP A 22 -7.20 21.76 9.18
CA TRP A 22 -7.12 22.07 7.75
C TRP A 22 -6.28 21.04 6.98
N THR A 23 -5.09 20.69 7.49
CA THR A 23 -4.22 19.69 6.85
C THR A 23 -4.86 18.31 6.78
N ILE A 24 -5.56 17.89 7.84
CA ILE A 24 -6.30 16.62 7.85
C ILE A 24 -7.38 16.64 6.76
N GLN A 25 -8.17 17.70 6.67
CA GLN A 25 -9.23 17.83 5.66
C GLN A 25 -8.67 17.84 4.24
N ALA A 26 -7.59 18.60 4.00
CA ALA A 26 -6.95 18.71 2.70
C ALA A 26 -6.36 17.36 2.24
N LEU A 27 -5.77 16.59 3.15
CA LEU A 27 -5.17 15.29 2.84
C LEU A 27 -6.19 14.15 2.81
N GLN A 28 -7.38 14.31 3.39
CA GLN A 28 -8.36 13.24 3.53
C GLN A 28 -8.76 12.63 2.17
N ALA A 29 -8.91 13.47 1.14
CA ALA A 29 -9.24 12.99 -0.21
C ALA A 29 -8.11 12.13 -0.80
N THR A 30 -6.86 12.57 -0.70
CA THR A 30 -5.69 11.83 -1.17
C THR A 30 -5.51 10.52 -0.42
N LEU A 31 -5.67 10.55 0.91
CA LEU A 31 -5.57 9.35 1.74
C LEU A 31 -6.66 8.32 1.39
N ARG A 32 -7.88 8.76 1.07
CA ARG A 32 -8.94 7.86 0.60
C ARG A 32 -8.58 7.22 -0.74
N ARG A 33 -8.10 8.01 -1.70
CA ARG A 33 -7.64 7.50 -3.01
C ARG A 33 -6.52 6.47 -2.83
N GLN A 34 -5.51 6.79 -2.02
CA GLN A 34 -4.42 5.84 -1.73
C GLN A 34 -4.92 4.56 -1.04
N ALA A 35 -5.90 4.67 -0.14
CA ALA A 35 -6.49 3.50 0.50
C ALA A 35 -7.26 2.62 -0.51
N GLU A 36 -7.98 3.23 -1.44
CA GLU A 36 -8.69 2.54 -2.52
C GLU A 36 -7.72 1.88 -3.51
N GLU A 37 -6.68 2.58 -3.94
CA GLU A 37 -5.61 2.02 -4.78
C GLU A 37 -4.95 0.82 -4.11
N ARG A 38 -4.64 0.91 -2.81
CA ARG A 38 -4.10 -0.21 -2.04
C ARG A 38 -5.06 -1.39 -1.97
N ARG A 39 -6.38 -1.15 -1.85
CA ARG A 39 -7.39 -2.21 -1.88
C ARG A 39 -7.41 -2.91 -3.23
N GLN A 40 -7.48 -2.15 -4.32
CA GLN A 40 -7.48 -2.69 -5.68
C GLN A 40 -6.22 -3.52 -5.97
N LEU A 41 -5.05 -3.01 -5.61
CA LEU A 41 -3.79 -3.75 -5.75
C LEU A 41 -3.80 -5.03 -4.90
N ASN A 42 -4.26 -4.96 -3.65
CA ASN A 42 -4.30 -6.13 -2.79
C ASN A 42 -5.27 -7.20 -3.30
N GLU A 43 -6.41 -6.80 -3.88
CA GLU A 43 -7.33 -7.71 -4.57
C GLU A 43 -6.68 -8.37 -5.78
N ALA A 44 -6.00 -7.61 -6.65
CA ALA A 44 -5.27 -8.16 -7.78
C ALA A 44 -4.18 -9.17 -7.33
N TRP A 45 -3.40 -8.81 -6.30
CA TRP A 45 -2.40 -9.71 -5.73
C TRP A 45 -3.00 -10.91 -4.99
N SER A 46 -4.24 -10.81 -4.52
CA SER A 46 -4.92 -11.94 -3.88
C SER A 46 -5.16 -13.09 -4.86
N VAL A 47 -5.50 -12.78 -6.12
CA VAL A 47 -5.68 -13.78 -7.20
C VAL A 47 -4.36 -14.50 -7.49
N VAL A 48 -3.26 -13.75 -7.55
CA VAL A 48 -1.93 -14.33 -7.74
C VAL A 48 -1.56 -15.23 -6.56
N ARG A 49 -1.82 -14.79 -5.32
CA ARG A 49 -1.57 -15.61 -4.13
C ARG A 49 -2.45 -16.87 -4.08
N SER A 50 -3.72 -16.78 -4.47
CA SER A 50 -4.60 -17.95 -4.54
C SER A 50 -4.15 -18.94 -5.61
N ALA A 51 -3.75 -18.45 -6.80
CA ALA A 51 -3.22 -19.30 -7.86
C ALA A 51 -1.91 -20.00 -7.44
N ARG A 52 -1.03 -19.29 -6.70
CA ARG A 52 0.18 -19.89 -6.11
C ARG A 52 -0.15 -20.96 -5.06
N ARG A 53 -1.09 -20.68 -4.14
CA ARG A 53 -1.54 -21.65 -3.12
C ARG A 53 -2.16 -22.89 -3.76
N GLN A 54 -2.97 -22.73 -4.80
CA GLN A 54 -3.55 -23.85 -5.53
C GLN A 54 -2.49 -24.71 -6.23
N ARG A 55 -1.41 -24.10 -6.72
CA ARG A 55 -0.35 -24.85 -7.39
C ARG A 55 0.41 -25.74 -6.42
N GLY A 56 0.64 -25.34 -5.16
CA GLY A 56 1.16 -26.16 -4.04
C GLY A 56 2.53 -26.84 -4.24
N ALA A 57 2.99 -26.92 -5.48
CA ALA A 57 4.12 -27.65 -5.98
C ALA A 57 4.64 -26.98 -7.27
N CYS A 58 5.92 -27.18 -7.54
CA CYS A 58 6.55 -26.62 -8.73
C CYS A 58 6.00 -27.28 -10.01
N PRO A 59 5.55 -26.53 -11.03
CA PRO A 59 5.04 -27.13 -12.26
C PRO A 59 6.11 -27.89 -13.06
N ARG A 60 7.40 -27.71 -12.77
CA ARG A 60 8.52 -28.36 -13.48
C ARG A 60 8.98 -29.67 -12.84
N CYS A 61 8.96 -29.76 -11.51
CA CYS A 61 9.53 -30.90 -10.76
C CYS A 61 8.59 -31.45 -9.67
N ALA A 62 7.38 -30.90 -9.52
CA ALA A 62 6.37 -31.30 -8.55
C ALA A 62 6.81 -31.27 -7.07
N SER A 63 7.95 -30.64 -6.76
CA SER A 63 8.39 -30.44 -5.37
C SER A 63 7.42 -29.50 -4.65
N ALA A 64 7.06 -29.82 -3.41
CA ALA A 64 6.29 -28.94 -2.55
C ALA A 64 7.07 -27.62 -2.37
N LEU A 65 6.49 -26.52 -2.82
CA LEU A 65 7.11 -25.20 -2.72
C LEU A 65 6.68 -24.58 -1.40
N SER A 66 7.64 -24.29 -0.53
CA SER A 66 7.39 -23.48 0.66
C SER A 66 7.02 -22.04 0.26
N ASP A 67 6.27 -21.32 1.09
CA ASP A 67 5.86 -19.93 0.83
C ASP A 67 7.07 -19.00 0.56
N GLN A 68 8.25 -19.34 1.07
CA GLN A 68 9.50 -18.58 0.90
C GLN A 68 10.16 -18.79 -0.47
N GLU A 69 10.02 -19.97 -1.08
CA GLU A 69 10.60 -20.28 -2.40
C GLU A 69 9.85 -19.58 -3.54
N TRP A 70 8.58 -19.20 -3.34
CA TRP A 70 7.80 -18.43 -4.32
C TRP A 70 8.29 -16.98 -4.52
N TYR A 71 9.04 -16.42 -3.58
CA TYR A 71 9.63 -15.08 -3.73
C TYR A 71 10.89 -15.08 -4.60
N PHE A 72 11.60 -16.21 -4.66
CA PHE A 72 12.87 -16.37 -5.37
C PHE A 72 12.78 -17.29 -6.59
N ALA A 73 11.65 -17.97 -6.80
CA ALA A 73 11.41 -18.74 -8.01
C ALA A 73 11.54 -17.81 -9.22
N PRO A 74 12.45 -18.12 -10.17
CA PRO A 74 12.69 -17.24 -11.30
C PRO A 74 11.38 -17.12 -12.08
N MET A 75 10.95 -15.88 -12.25
CA MET A 75 9.78 -15.46 -13.01
C MET A 75 10.07 -15.69 -14.51
N THR A 76 10.39 -16.93 -14.91
CA THR A 76 10.61 -17.27 -16.31
C THR A 76 9.26 -17.35 -17.00
N LEU A 77 9.19 -16.61 -18.12
CA LEU A 77 8.12 -16.56 -19.11
C LEU A 77 7.08 -15.44 -18.91
N VAL A 78 7.55 -14.19 -19.00
CA VAL A 78 6.81 -13.21 -19.81
C VAL A 78 7.24 -13.50 -21.24
N GLU A 79 6.41 -14.17 -22.03
CA GLU A 79 6.56 -14.19 -23.49
C GLU A 79 6.26 -12.76 -23.97
N ASP A 80 7.26 -12.08 -24.49
CA ASP A 80 7.06 -10.85 -25.26
C ASP A 80 6.13 -11.16 -26.44
N PRO A 81 5.13 -10.31 -26.73
CA PRO A 81 4.31 -10.48 -27.93
C PRO A 81 5.21 -10.35 -29.19
N PRO A 82 4.98 -11.15 -30.24
CA PRO A 82 5.77 -11.02 -31.45
C PRO A 82 5.52 -9.65 -32.09
N ASP A 83 6.60 -8.92 -32.36
CA ASP A 83 6.59 -7.76 -33.25
C ASP A 83 6.19 -8.24 -34.66
N ASP A 84 4.98 -7.88 -35.10
CA ASP A 84 4.55 -8.01 -36.49
C ASP A 84 5.15 -6.84 -37.30
N ASP A 85 6.03 -7.15 -38.26
CA ASP A 85 6.60 -6.24 -39.27
C ASP A 85 5.53 -5.66 -40.24
#